data_AF-A0A410HXT8-F1
#
_entry.id   AF-A0A410HXT8-F1
#
_cell.length_a   1.000
_cell.length_b   1.000
_cell.length_c   1.000
_cell.angle_alpha   90.00
_cell.angle_beta   90.00
_cell.angle_gamma   90.00
#
_symmetry.space_group_name_H-M   'P 1'
#
loop_
_entity.id
_entity.type
_entity.pdbx_description
1 polymer ?
#
loop_
_entity_poly.entity_id
_entity_poly.type
_entity_poly.pdbx_seq_one_letter_code
_entity_poly.pdbx_strand_id
1 'polypeptide(L)'
;GYPSMRNDPILVNNAVYWHGHPVEEARTWVHQACMSPCPTTKHGFQPMRMASATANTAKMIEYALSNGFDRVVQMQMGPQTGDPRRFKDFEELFSAWVAQMEWLMNILVRTVNLGRAKDPEFYGRPFLSAISERSVESGLDAVSPEGERGNCWVTFFTWVENADSLAAVKKLVFDEKKYTMDELITAL
;
A
#
# COMPACT_ATOMS: atom_id res chain seq x y z
N GLY A 1 -10.17 19.33 -15.08
CA GLY A 1 -9.50 18.07 -14.74
C GLY A 1 -10.36 16.83 -14.93
N TYR A 2 -11.68 16.94 -15.18
CA TYR A 2 -12.49 15.82 -15.64
C TYR A 2 -12.39 15.64 -17.17
N PRO A 3 -12.62 14.43 -17.70
CA PRO A 3 -12.92 13.18 -16.98
C PRO A 3 -11.67 12.48 -16.43
N SER A 4 -11.86 11.56 -15.47
CA SER A 4 -10.81 10.60 -15.09
C SER A 4 -10.71 9.54 -16.18
N MET A 5 -9.58 9.50 -16.88
CA MET A 5 -9.32 8.49 -17.92
C MET A 5 -8.68 7.24 -17.30
N ARG A 6 -9.09 6.06 -17.78
CA ARG A 6 -8.67 4.76 -17.26
C ARG A 6 -8.29 3.83 -18.40
N ASN A 7 -7.30 2.97 -18.14
CA ASN A 7 -6.81 2.00 -19.12
C ASN A 7 -7.54 0.67 -18.91
N ASP A 8 -8.64 0.49 -19.64
CA ASP A 8 -9.53 -0.66 -19.54
C ASP A 8 -8.79 -2.02 -19.66
N PRO A 9 -7.95 -2.27 -20.69
CA PRO A 9 -7.18 -3.51 -20.78
C PRO A 9 -6.33 -3.83 -19.53
N ILE A 10 -5.71 -2.83 -18.91
CA ILE A 10 -4.91 -3.03 -17.70
C ILE A 10 -5.81 -3.38 -16.50
N LEU A 11 -6.94 -2.68 -16.35
CA LEU A 11 -7.85 -2.89 -15.23
C LEU A 11 -8.52 -4.27 -15.29
N VAL A 12 -8.99 -4.67 -16.47
CA VAL A 12 -9.57 -6.00 -16.69
C VAL A 12 -8.53 -7.09 -16.42
N ASN A 13 -7.33 -6.98 -16.98
CA ASN A 13 -6.28 -7.98 -16.77
C ASN A 13 -5.87 -8.09 -15.29
N ASN A 14 -5.79 -6.98 -14.57
CA ASN A 14 -5.47 -7.00 -13.14
C ASN A 14 -6.57 -7.66 -12.32
N ALA A 15 -7.84 -7.36 -12.59
CA ALA A 15 -8.97 -7.97 -11.87
C ALA A 15 -9.02 -9.50 -12.09
N VAL A 16 -8.73 -9.96 -13.30
CA VAL A 16 -8.65 -11.40 -13.60
C VAL A 16 -7.44 -12.04 -12.92
N TYR A 17 -6.25 -11.46 -13.08
CA TYR A 17 -5.00 -12.07 -12.65
C TYR A 17 -4.82 -12.05 -11.12
N TRP A 18 -5.06 -10.91 -10.46
CA TRP A 18 -4.79 -10.75 -9.03
C TRP A 18 -5.97 -11.13 -8.13
N HIS A 19 -7.20 -11.02 -8.64
CA HIS A 19 -8.42 -11.22 -7.84
C HIS A 19 -9.30 -12.38 -8.35
N GLY A 20 -8.92 -13.01 -9.46
CA GLY A 20 -9.62 -14.21 -9.96
C GLY A 20 -11.03 -13.94 -10.47
N HIS A 21 -11.34 -12.70 -10.88
CA HIS A 21 -12.62 -12.42 -11.51
C HIS A 21 -12.73 -13.13 -12.87
N PRO A 22 -13.89 -13.73 -13.20
CA PRO A 22 -14.21 -14.09 -14.58
C PRO A 22 -14.06 -12.88 -15.50
N VAL A 23 -13.57 -13.07 -16.72
CA VAL A 23 -13.31 -11.95 -17.63
C VAL A 23 -14.58 -11.18 -17.98
N GLU A 24 -15.72 -11.87 -18.05
CA GLU A 24 -17.04 -11.29 -18.27
C GLU A 24 -17.42 -10.35 -17.14
N GLU A 25 -17.16 -10.73 -15.89
CA GLU A 25 -17.37 -9.88 -14.71
C GLU A 25 -16.37 -8.72 -14.67
N ALA A 26 -15.09 -8.99 -14.93
CA ALA A 26 -14.04 -7.97 -14.91
C ALA A 26 -14.31 -6.85 -15.92
N ARG A 27 -14.91 -7.15 -17.08
CA ARG A 27 -15.31 -6.17 -18.11
C ARG A 27 -16.43 -5.23 -17.67
N THR A 28 -17.17 -5.56 -16.60
CA THR A 28 -18.21 -4.67 -16.06
C THR A 28 -17.69 -3.75 -14.95
N TRP A 29 -16.37 -3.63 -14.81
CA TRP A 29 -15.79 -2.82 -13.75
C TRP A 29 -16.31 -1.37 -13.80
N VAL A 30 -16.56 -0.83 -12.61
CA VAL A 30 -16.82 0.59 -12.41
C VAL A 30 -15.73 1.19 -11.56
N HIS A 31 -15.68 2.51 -11.58
CA HIS A 31 -14.73 3.26 -10.79
C HIS A 31 -15.22 3.42 -9.36
N GLN A 32 -14.60 2.72 -8.41
CA GLN A 32 -14.85 2.93 -7.00
C GLN A 32 -13.87 3.94 -6.41
N ALA A 33 -14.44 4.98 -5.79
CA ALA A 33 -13.71 6.10 -5.19
C ALA A 33 -12.74 6.75 -6.18
N CYS A 34 -11.46 6.86 -5.81
CA CYS A 34 -10.49 7.61 -6.60
C CYS A 34 -9.87 6.80 -7.74
N MET A 35 -9.66 5.49 -7.60
CA MET A 35 -8.80 4.72 -8.53
C MET A 35 -9.19 3.23 -8.70
N SER A 36 -10.06 2.68 -7.86
CA SER A 36 -10.22 1.21 -7.72
C SER A 36 -11.19 0.62 -8.76
N PRO A 37 -10.78 -0.36 -9.58
CA PRO A 37 -11.68 -1.04 -10.51
C PRO A 37 -12.55 -2.08 -9.78
N CYS A 38 -13.86 -1.86 -9.72
CA CYS A 38 -14.79 -2.74 -9.01
C CYS A 38 -15.77 -3.40 -10.00
N PRO A 39 -15.71 -4.72 -10.24
CA PRO A 39 -16.80 -5.42 -10.91
C PRO A 39 -18.11 -5.25 -10.13
N THR A 40 -19.19 -4.86 -10.80
CA THR A 40 -20.52 -4.68 -10.17
C THR A 40 -21.30 -5.98 -10.08
N THR A 41 -20.65 -7.06 -9.64
CA THR A 41 -21.18 -8.43 -9.67
C THR A 41 -21.31 -8.98 -8.27
N LYS A 42 -22.08 -10.05 -8.10
CA LYS A 42 -22.31 -10.73 -6.82
C LYS A 42 -21.04 -10.92 -5.96
N HIS A 43 -19.95 -11.38 -6.57
CA HIS A 43 -18.70 -11.66 -5.87
C HIS A 43 -17.65 -10.55 -6.00
N GLY A 44 -17.83 -9.59 -6.92
CA GLY A 44 -16.93 -8.44 -7.10
C GLY A 44 -17.42 -7.14 -6.49
N PHE A 45 -18.66 -7.12 -5.99
CA PHE A 45 -19.21 -6.00 -5.24
C PHE A 45 -18.27 -5.61 -4.10
N GLN A 46 -17.79 -4.36 -4.13
CA GLN A 46 -17.00 -3.78 -3.06
C GLN A 46 -17.91 -2.99 -2.11
N PRO A 47 -18.30 -3.53 -0.94
CA PRO A 47 -19.22 -2.90 0.00
C PRO A 47 -18.63 -1.64 0.66
N MET A 48 -17.31 -1.57 0.76
CA MET A 48 -16.59 -0.53 1.49
C MET A 48 -15.23 -0.28 0.86
N ARG A 49 -14.50 0.71 1.37
CA ARG A 49 -13.14 0.99 0.92
C ARG A 49 -12.23 -0.21 1.21
N MET A 50 -11.70 -0.83 0.15
CA MET A 50 -10.84 -2.02 0.24
C MET A 50 -9.33 -1.71 0.38
N ALA A 51 -8.95 -0.46 0.69
CA ALA A 51 -7.57 -0.10 1.01
C ALA A 51 -7.05 -0.89 2.23
N SER A 52 -6.01 -1.70 2.08
CA SER A 52 -5.35 -2.46 3.15
C SER A 52 -4.26 -1.67 3.87
N ALA A 53 -3.75 -0.60 3.25
CA ALA A 53 -2.85 0.33 3.91
C ALA A 53 -2.86 1.68 3.18
N THR A 54 -2.54 2.75 3.91
CA THR A 54 -2.31 4.09 3.37
C THR A 54 -1.15 4.69 4.14
N ALA A 55 -0.02 4.89 3.45
CA ALA A 55 1.25 5.23 4.08
C ALA A 55 1.85 6.47 3.44
N ASN A 56 2.49 7.31 4.27
CA ASN A 56 3.55 8.20 3.80
C ASN A 56 4.81 7.35 3.61
N THR A 57 5.13 7.03 2.36
CA THR A 57 6.25 6.14 2.05
C THR A 57 7.60 6.85 2.01
N ALA A 58 7.67 8.19 2.01
CA ALA A 58 8.95 8.89 2.18
C ALA A 58 9.60 8.57 3.54
N LYS A 59 8.80 8.12 4.52
CA LYS A 59 9.33 7.60 5.79
C LYS A 59 10.25 6.39 5.63
N MET A 60 10.11 5.59 4.57
CA MET A 60 11.00 4.45 4.33
C MET A 60 12.45 4.89 4.13
N ILE A 61 12.68 5.89 3.28
CA ILE A 61 14.02 6.43 3.04
C ILE A 61 14.52 7.26 4.23
N GLU A 62 13.65 8.03 4.90
CA GLU A 62 14.00 8.70 6.16
C GLU A 62 14.53 7.69 7.18
N TYR A 63 13.82 6.58 7.39
CA TYR A 63 14.19 5.56 8.35
C TYR A 63 15.44 4.79 7.95
N ALA A 64 15.69 4.58 6.65
CA ALA A 64 16.95 4.00 6.20
C ALA A 64 18.15 4.92 6.53
N LEU A 65 17.94 6.23 6.46
CA LEU A 65 18.94 7.28 6.75
C LEU A 65 18.97 7.70 8.23
N SER A 66 18.07 7.21 9.06
CA SER A 66 18.01 7.52 10.49
C SER A 66 18.08 6.28 11.39
N ASN A 67 18.46 5.13 10.83
CA ASN A 67 18.49 3.85 11.54
C ASN A 67 17.14 3.49 12.22
N GLY A 68 16.04 3.79 11.54
CA GLY A 68 14.67 3.55 11.99
C GLY A 68 14.08 4.60 12.94
N PHE A 69 14.84 5.63 13.31
CA PHE A 69 14.37 6.67 14.23
C PHE A 69 13.52 7.73 13.50
N ASP A 70 12.29 7.96 13.97
CA ASP A 70 11.45 9.01 13.43
C ASP A 70 11.66 10.31 14.23
N ARG A 71 12.11 11.35 13.54
CA ARG A 71 12.43 12.64 14.17
C ARG A 71 11.19 13.50 14.48
N VAL A 72 10.07 13.26 13.80
CA VAL A 72 8.81 14.00 14.00
C VAL A 72 8.13 13.53 15.28
N VAL A 73 8.03 12.21 15.47
CA VAL A 73 7.42 11.63 16.69
C VAL A 73 8.44 11.32 17.79
N GLN A 74 9.74 11.54 17.53
CA GLN A 74 10.85 11.35 18.46
C GLN A 74 10.91 9.93 19.05
N MET A 75 10.70 8.92 18.21
CA MET A 75 10.63 7.52 18.64
C MET A 75 11.34 6.60 17.65
N GLN A 76 11.90 5.51 18.17
CA GLN A 76 12.33 4.39 17.34
C GLN A 76 11.09 3.72 16.74
N MET A 77 10.80 4.04 15.47
CA MET A 77 9.66 3.49 14.75
C MET A 77 10.11 2.22 14.02
N GLY A 78 10.97 2.37 13.03
CA GLY A 78 11.44 1.30 12.18
C GLY A 78 12.52 0.43 12.83
N PRO A 79 12.84 -0.74 12.24
CA PRO A 79 13.96 -1.56 12.66
C PRO A 79 15.30 -0.81 12.59
N GLN A 80 16.22 -1.19 13.47
CA GLN A 80 17.60 -0.71 13.43
C GLN A 80 18.37 -1.46 12.33
N THR A 81 18.54 -0.80 11.19
CA THR A 81 19.17 -1.33 9.97
C THR A 81 20.66 -1.00 9.86
N GLY A 82 21.21 -0.30 10.85
CA GLY A 82 22.60 0.14 10.92
C GLY A 82 22.72 1.66 10.83
N ASP A 83 23.86 2.18 11.28
CA ASP A 83 24.19 3.60 11.08
C ASP A 83 24.54 3.82 9.60
N PRO A 84 23.78 4.64 8.85
CA PRO A 84 24.02 4.84 7.43
C PRO A 84 25.40 5.41 7.12
N ARG A 85 26.01 6.14 8.06
CA ARG A 85 27.39 6.65 7.91
C ARG A 85 28.43 5.55 7.73
N ARG A 86 28.08 4.32 8.11
CA ARG A 86 28.94 3.14 8.03
C ARG A 86 28.68 2.29 6.79
N PHE A 87 27.71 2.65 5.96
CA PHE A 87 27.42 1.92 4.73
C PHE A 87 28.57 2.06 3.73
N LYS A 88 29.00 0.93 3.17
CA LYS A 88 30.15 0.85 2.27
C LYS A 88 29.79 1.09 0.81
N ASP A 89 28.56 0.76 0.45
CA ASP A 89 28.03 0.87 -0.90
C ASP A 89 26.52 1.17 -0.88
N PHE A 90 25.99 1.41 -2.08
CA PHE A 90 24.57 1.68 -2.26
C PHE A 90 23.68 0.49 -1.92
N GLU A 91 24.17 -0.74 -2.05
CA GLU A 91 23.36 -1.94 -1.82
C GLU A 91 23.07 -2.14 -0.33
N GLU A 92 23.99 -1.76 0.56
CA GLU A 92 23.73 -1.72 2.00
C GLU A 92 22.61 -0.71 2.34
N LEU A 93 22.60 0.48 1.71
CA LEU A 93 21.50 1.45 1.86
C LEU A 93 20.18 0.94 1.29
N PHE A 94 20.22 0.36 0.09
CA PHE A 94 19.03 -0.18 -0.56
C PHE A 94 18.41 -1.31 0.28
N SER A 95 19.26 -2.18 0.85
CA SER A 95 18.83 -3.25 1.76
C SER A 95 18.19 -2.68 3.03
N ALA A 96 18.77 -1.62 3.62
CA ALA A 96 18.18 -0.93 4.75
C ALA A 96 16.80 -0.34 4.39
N TRP A 97 16.67 0.32 3.24
CA TRP A 97 15.40 0.84 2.73
C TRP A 97 14.34 -0.25 2.52
N VAL A 98 14.71 -1.39 1.92
CA VAL A 98 13.81 -2.54 1.76
C VAL A 98 13.33 -3.05 3.12
N ALA A 99 14.23 -3.19 4.10
CA ALA A 99 13.85 -3.64 5.45
C ALA A 99 12.87 -2.66 6.14
N GLN A 100 13.05 -1.35 5.95
CA GLN A 100 12.09 -0.34 6.44
C GLN A 100 10.74 -0.45 5.73
N MET A 101 10.74 -0.65 4.40
CA MET A 101 9.53 -0.84 3.61
C MET A 101 8.76 -2.08 4.06
N GLU A 102 9.43 -3.23 4.20
CA GLU A 102 8.81 -4.48 4.64
C GLU A 102 8.18 -4.34 6.02
N TRP A 103 8.90 -3.75 6.97
CA TRP A 103 8.38 -3.49 8.32
C TRP A 103 7.14 -2.59 8.30
N LEU A 104 7.21 -1.45 7.58
CA LEU A 104 6.11 -0.50 7.53
C LEU A 104 4.86 -1.13 6.89
N MET A 105 5.04 -1.85 5.79
CA MET A 105 3.94 -2.51 5.08
C MET A 105 3.32 -3.64 5.89
N ASN A 106 4.16 -4.42 6.57
CA ASN A 106 3.72 -5.51 7.43
C ASN A 106 2.78 -5.01 8.54
N ILE A 107 3.19 -3.95 9.26
CA ILE A 107 2.38 -3.38 10.35
C ILE A 107 1.06 -2.84 9.82
N LEU A 108 1.09 -2.04 8.75
CA LEU A 108 -0.11 -1.39 8.24
C LEU A 108 -1.13 -2.41 7.71
N VAL A 109 -0.69 -3.34 6.87
CA VAL A 109 -1.58 -4.32 6.25
C VAL A 109 -2.15 -5.30 7.28
N ARG A 110 -1.34 -5.78 8.24
CA ARG A 110 -1.83 -6.71 9.27
C ARG A 110 -2.89 -6.06 10.16
N THR A 111 -2.69 -4.80 10.52
CA THR A 111 -3.63 -4.06 11.38
C THR A 111 -4.99 -3.91 10.68
N VAL A 112 -4.99 -3.50 9.41
CA VAL A 112 -6.24 -3.35 8.64
C VAL A 112 -6.92 -4.69 8.38
N ASN A 113 -6.15 -5.73 8.04
CA ASN A 113 -6.70 -7.06 7.80
C ASN A 113 -7.34 -7.65 9.07
N LEU A 114 -6.75 -7.43 10.25
CA LEU A 114 -7.38 -7.80 11.51
C LEU A 114 -8.72 -7.08 11.71
N GLY A 115 -8.74 -5.77 11.45
CA GLY A 115 -9.97 -4.97 11.47
C GLY A 115 -11.04 -5.55 10.54
N ARG A 116 -10.68 -5.90 9.30
CA ARG A 116 -11.62 -6.51 8.34
C ARG A 116 -12.16 -7.86 8.78
N ALA A 117 -11.30 -8.72 9.31
CA ALA A 117 -11.72 -10.03 9.80
C ALA A 117 -12.72 -9.92 10.96
N LYS A 118 -12.63 -8.83 11.74
CA LYS A 118 -13.48 -8.57 12.89
C LYS A 118 -14.67 -7.65 12.64
N ASP A 119 -14.68 -6.87 11.56
CA ASP A 119 -15.74 -5.90 11.24
C ASP A 119 -17.16 -6.49 11.34
N PRO A 120 -17.44 -7.69 10.77
CA PRO A 120 -18.77 -8.29 10.83
C PRO A 120 -19.23 -8.68 12.24
N GLU A 121 -18.29 -8.93 13.18
CA GLU A 121 -18.60 -9.26 14.58
C GLU A 121 -19.02 -8.03 15.39
N PHE A 122 -18.61 -6.83 14.97
CA PHE A 122 -18.83 -5.58 15.72
C PHE A 122 -19.87 -4.66 15.08
N TYR A 123 -19.92 -4.59 13.75
CA TYR A 123 -20.65 -3.55 13.02
C TYR A 123 -21.43 -4.12 11.83
N GLY A 124 -22.60 -4.71 12.09
CA GLY A 124 -23.51 -5.12 11.02
C GLY A 124 -23.97 -3.93 10.15
N ARG A 125 -24.05 -4.14 8.83
CA ARG A 125 -24.42 -3.13 7.83
C ARG A 125 -25.67 -3.55 7.07
N PRO A 126 -26.84 -3.63 7.73
CA PRO A 126 -28.05 -4.26 7.16
C PRO A 126 -28.52 -3.63 5.85
N PHE A 127 -28.42 -2.29 5.70
CA PHE A 127 -28.80 -1.63 4.44
C PHE A 127 -27.89 -2.03 3.28
N LEU A 128 -26.58 -2.10 3.53
CA LEU A 128 -25.59 -2.50 2.53
C LEU A 128 -25.74 -3.97 2.16
N SER A 129 -26.00 -4.82 3.16
CA SER A 129 -26.30 -6.23 2.99
C SER A 129 -27.60 -6.45 2.19
N ALA A 130 -28.63 -5.62 2.39
CA ALA A 130 -29.90 -5.74 1.68
C ALA A 130 -29.81 -5.42 0.17
N ILE A 131 -28.80 -4.67 -0.26
CA ILE A 131 -28.57 -4.33 -1.69
C ILE A 131 -27.45 -5.18 -2.33
N SER A 132 -26.87 -6.12 -1.58
CA SER A 132 -25.82 -7.02 -2.01
C SER A 132 -26.43 -8.38 -2.32
N GLU A 133 -26.41 -8.80 -3.59
CA GLU A 133 -26.93 -10.11 -4.03
C GLU A 133 -26.32 -11.25 -3.22
N ARG A 134 -25.00 -11.22 -2.99
CA ARG A 134 -24.29 -12.22 -2.17
C ARG A 134 -24.88 -12.30 -0.76
N SER A 135 -25.07 -11.15 -0.13
CA SER A 135 -25.53 -11.07 1.26
C SER A 135 -26.97 -11.50 1.43
N VAL A 136 -27.85 -11.13 0.48
CA VAL A 136 -29.25 -11.53 0.49
C VAL A 136 -29.38 -13.05 0.38
N GLU A 137 -28.59 -13.69 -0.48
CA GLU A 137 -28.64 -15.14 -0.65
C GLU A 137 -27.98 -15.93 0.48
N SER A 138 -26.84 -15.48 1.00
CA SER A 138 -26.08 -16.23 2.00
C SER A 138 -26.48 -15.93 3.44
N GLY A 139 -27.18 -14.81 3.68
CA GLY A 139 -27.43 -14.29 5.02
C GLY A 139 -26.19 -13.70 5.70
N LEU A 140 -25.07 -13.56 4.97
CA LEU A 140 -23.85 -12.95 5.48
C LEU A 140 -23.89 -11.43 5.33
N ASP A 141 -23.32 -10.72 6.29
CA ASP A 141 -23.14 -9.28 6.16
C ASP A 141 -22.28 -8.94 4.93
N ALA A 142 -22.60 -7.84 4.25
CA ALA A 142 -21.89 -7.37 3.07
C ALA A 142 -20.38 -7.23 3.29
N VAL A 143 -19.94 -6.88 4.50
CA VAL A 143 -18.51 -6.76 4.82
C VAL A 143 -17.84 -8.06 5.24
N SER A 144 -18.59 -9.16 5.32
CA SER A 144 -17.99 -10.48 5.56
C SER A 144 -17.02 -10.82 4.42
N PRO A 145 -15.77 -11.22 4.73
CA PRO A 145 -14.81 -11.63 3.71
C PRO A 145 -15.14 -12.99 3.09
N GLU A 146 -16.10 -13.73 3.64
CA GLU A 146 -16.40 -15.08 3.18
C GLU A 146 -17.03 -15.07 1.76
N GLY A 147 -16.30 -15.62 0.79
CA GLY A 147 -16.77 -15.71 -0.59
C GLY A 147 -16.75 -14.40 -1.39
N GLU A 148 -16.12 -13.33 -0.87
CA GLU A 148 -15.75 -12.19 -1.72
C GLU A 148 -14.55 -12.56 -2.60
N ARG A 149 -14.43 -11.94 -3.80
CA ARG A 149 -13.20 -12.02 -4.61
C ARG A 149 -12.21 -10.90 -4.28
N GLY A 150 -12.64 -9.92 -3.49
CA GLY A 150 -11.84 -8.81 -3.02
C GLY A 150 -11.31 -7.94 -4.15
N ASN A 151 -10.87 -6.73 -3.80
CA ASN A 151 -9.95 -5.96 -4.61
C ASN A 151 -9.25 -4.99 -3.66
N CYS A 152 -8.33 -5.56 -2.88
CA CYS A 152 -7.57 -4.80 -1.90
C CYS A 152 -6.40 -4.08 -2.57
N TRP A 153 -6.06 -2.90 -2.04
CA TRP A 153 -4.93 -2.14 -2.54
C TRP A 153 -4.17 -1.48 -1.40
N VAL A 154 -2.95 -1.04 -1.67
CA VAL A 154 -2.20 -0.17 -0.77
C VAL A 154 -1.98 1.17 -1.45
N THR A 155 -2.14 2.25 -0.67
CA THR A 155 -1.89 3.61 -1.16
C THR A 155 -0.53 4.09 -0.66
N PHE A 156 0.40 4.30 -1.59
CA PHE A 156 1.70 4.90 -1.33
C PHE A 156 1.65 6.39 -1.65
N PHE A 157 1.46 7.22 -0.61
CA PHE A 157 1.72 8.64 -0.75
C PHE A 157 3.21 8.88 -0.70
N THR A 158 3.70 9.85 -1.46
CA THR A 158 5.12 10.20 -1.52
C THR A 158 6.03 9.03 -1.93
N TRP A 159 5.63 8.31 -2.98
CA TRP A 159 6.41 7.18 -3.50
C TRP A 159 7.67 7.66 -4.25
N VAL A 160 7.52 8.72 -5.06
CA VAL A 160 8.58 9.22 -5.96
C VAL A 160 9.79 9.72 -5.17
N GLU A 161 9.57 10.27 -3.98
CA GLU A 161 10.59 10.72 -3.05
C GLU A 161 11.59 9.61 -2.70
N ASN A 162 11.14 8.35 -2.66
CA ASN A 162 12.06 7.22 -2.45
C ASN A 162 12.99 7.03 -3.65
N ALA A 163 12.44 7.00 -4.86
CA ALA A 163 13.22 6.81 -6.08
C ALA A 163 14.22 7.95 -6.30
N ASP A 164 13.77 9.20 -6.15
CA ASP A 164 14.60 10.38 -6.32
C ASP A 164 15.71 10.44 -5.26
N SER A 165 15.38 10.14 -3.98
CA SER A 165 16.37 10.12 -2.90
C SER A 165 17.39 9.01 -3.09
N LEU A 166 16.97 7.79 -3.41
CA LEU A 166 17.88 6.67 -3.68
C LEU A 166 18.80 6.98 -4.86
N ALA A 167 18.26 7.53 -5.96
CA ALA A 167 19.05 7.94 -7.11
C ALA A 167 20.05 9.05 -6.76
N ALA A 168 19.64 10.05 -5.98
CA ALA A 168 20.50 11.14 -5.54
C ALA A 168 21.66 10.64 -4.66
N VAL A 169 21.38 9.76 -3.71
CA VAL A 169 22.41 9.18 -2.83
C VAL A 169 23.35 8.28 -3.61
N LYS A 170 22.82 7.39 -4.46
CA LYS A 170 23.64 6.54 -5.33
C LYS A 170 24.61 7.38 -6.15
N LYS A 171 24.10 8.40 -6.83
CA LYS A 171 24.89 9.24 -7.72
C LYS A 171 25.90 10.10 -6.96
N LEU A 172 25.46 10.89 -6.00
CA LEU A 172 26.28 11.95 -5.42
C LEU A 172 27.20 11.47 -4.29
N VAL A 173 26.81 10.40 -3.57
CA VAL A 173 27.58 9.87 -2.44
C VAL A 173 28.45 8.68 -2.88
N PHE A 174 27.87 7.71 -3.60
CA PHE A 174 28.56 6.47 -3.93
C PHE A 174 29.30 6.49 -5.28
N ASP A 175 28.64 6.92 -6.36
CA ASP A 175 29.21 6.90 -7.72
C ASP A 175 30.20 8.07 -7.95
N GLU A 176 29.76 9.31 -7.76
CA GLU A 176 30.57 10.53 -7.99
C GLU A 176 31.38 10.97 -6.78
N LYS A 177 31.02 10.50 -5.56
CA LYS A 177 31.66 10.86 -4.29
C LYS A 177 31.84 12.37 -4.10
N LYS A 178 30.85 13.15 -4.55
CA LYS A 178 30.82 14.60 -4.41
C LYS A 178 30.58 15.02 -2.96
N TYR A 179 29.82 14.21 -2.22
CA TYR A 179 29.55 14.37 -0.79
C TYR A 179 29.76 13.04 -0.08
N THR A 180 30.03 13.09 1.22
CA THR A 180 30.05 11.94 2.10
C THR A 180 28.65 11.65 2.66
N MET A 181 28.44 10.42 3.15
CA MET A 181 27.19 10.09 3.85
C MET A 181 27.02 10.94 5.13
N ASP A 182 28.11 11.24 5.84
CA ASP A 182 28.05 12.07 7.05
C ASP A 182 27.56 13.49 6.77
N GLU A 183 28.04 14.12 5.69
CA GLU A 183 27.57 15.44 5.25
C GLU A 183 26.08 15.41 4.89
N LEU A 184 25.62 14.37 4.20
CA LEU A 184 24.20 14.21 3.88
C LEU A 184 23.35 14.09 5.15
N ILE A 185 23.70 13.17 6.07
CA ILE A 185 22.92 12.96 7.30
C ILE A 185 22.93 14.19 8.21
N THR A 186 24.00 14.98 8.19
CA THR A 186 24.09 16.24 8.94
C THR A 186 23.24 17.35 8.33
N ALA A 187 23.08 17.36 7.00
CA ALA A 187 22.25 18.33 6.30
C ALA A 187 20.74 18.06 6.42
N LEU A 188 20.35 16.79 6.59
CA LEU A 188 18.98 16.34 6.86
C LEU A 188 18.62 16.51 8.33
#